data_AF-A0AA95JB31-F1
#
_entry.id   AF-A0AA95JB31-F1
#
_cell.length_a   1.000
_cell.length_b   1.000
_cell.length_c   1.000
_cell.angle_alpha   90.00
_cell.angle_beta   90.00
_cell.angle_gamma   90.00
#
_symmetry.space_group_name_H-M   'P 1'
#
loop_
_entity.id
_entity.type
_entity.pdbx_description
1 polymer ?
#
loop_
_entity_poly.entity_id
_entity_poly.type
_entity_poly.pdbx_seq_one_letter_code
_entity_poly.pdbx_strand_id
1 'polypeptide(L)'
;MGRMMRMARATVLSVVGLVCALVVPAGAQTVVDGTAVGLDPALVQSIERLVTRDFKAPAEAQIRNLRHSRARNGHGYCGEVAIGPTAAYVPFHAILEPEGKPSLLLLSDHDRSVEDKEAATRLLTNFGCVE
;
A
#
# COMPACT_ATOMS: atom_id res chain seq x y z
N MET A 1 30.27 -47.30 42.68
CA MET A 1 30.34 -45.87 43.07
C MET A 1 29.24 -45.13 42.31
N GLY A 2 28.31 -44.35 42.84
CA GLY A 2 28.18 -43.66 44.13
C GLY A 2 27.51 -42.32 43.83
N ARG A 3 26.19 -42.23 44.03
CA ARG A 3 25.31 -41.07 43.78
C ARG A 3 25.64 -39.87 44.69
N MET A 4 25.39 -38.67 44.15
CA MET A 4 24.85 -37.45 44.81
C MET A 4 25.64 -36.72 45.89
N MET A 5 25.86 -35.41 45.64
CA MET A 5 25.68 -34.31 46.61
C MET A 5 25.55 -32.99 45.82
N ARG A 6 24.32 -32.51 45.59
CA ARG A 6 23.64 -31.41 46.32
C ARG A 6 24.46 -30.12 46.42
N MET A 7 23.97 -29.05 45.78
CA MET A 7 23.58 -27.84 46.52
C MET A 7 22.72 -26.93 45.64
N ALA A 8 21.52 -26.66 46.15
CA ALA A 8 20.60 -25.67 45.65
C ALA A 8 21.09 -24.26 45.98
N ARG A 9 20.77 -23.29 45.13
CA ARG A 9 20.36 -21.94 45.56
C ARG A 9 19.66 -21.23 44.40
N ALA A 10 18.36 -21.10 44.56
CA ALA A 10 17.48 -20.27 43.77
C ALA A 10 17.85 -18.81 43.94
N THR A 11 17.86 -18.04 42.85
CA THR A 11 17.73 -16.58 42.93
C THR A 11 17.16 -16.02 41.62
N VAL A 12 15.86 -15.73 41.68
CA VAL A 12 15.14 -14.60 41.07
C VAL A 12 15.08 -14.56 39.53
N LEU A 13 13.96 -15.04 38.99
CA LEU A 13 13.43 -14.61 37.69
C LEU A 13 13.12 -13.10 37.76
N SER A 14 13.99 -12.27 37.18
CA SER A 14 13.60 -10.92 36.78
C SER A 14 12.84 -11.02 35.46
N VAL A 15 11.51 -11.04 35.55
CA VAL A 15 10.63 -10.75 34.42
C VAL A 15 10.74 -9.23 34.17
N VAL A 16 11.76 -8.82 33.44
CA VAL A 16 11.77 -7.49 32.83
C VAL A 16 10.75 -7.56 31.71
N GLY A 17 9.52 -7.17 32.03
CA GLY A 17 8.49 -6.87 31.07
C GLY A 17 8.94 -5.71 30.21
N LEU A 18 9.75 -6.02 29.20
CA LEU A 18 9.97 -5.14 28.06
C LEU A 18 8.65 -5.13 27.30
N VAL A 19 7.77 -4.21 27.69
CA VAL A 19 6.70 -3.74 26.84
C VAL A 19 7.41 -3.18 25.61
N CYS A 20 7.58 -4.02 24.59
CA CYS A 20 7.80 -3.56 23.24
C CYS A 20 6.60 -2.70 22.91
N ALA A 21 6.71 -1.40 23.20
CA ALA A 21 5.99 -0.39 22.48
C ALA A 21 6.29 -0.71 21.02
N LEU A 22 5.32 -1.33 20.35
CA LEU A 22 5.26 -1.39 18.92
C LEU A 22 5.22 0.07 18.48
N VAL A 23 6.41 0.64 18.28
CA VAL A 23 6.62 1.76 17.38
C VAL A 23 6.17 1.23 16.03
N VAL A 24 4.87 1.33 15.79
CA VAL A 24 4.35 1.37 14.43
C VAL A 24 5.14 2.52 13.82
N PRO A 25 6.00 2.28 12.81
CA PRO A 25 6.58 3.41 12.11
C PRO A 25 5.38 4.27 11.73
N ALA A 26 5.40 5.53 12.17
CA ALA A 26 4.53 6.54 11.61
C ALA A 26 4.93 6.62 10.14
N GLY A 27 4.39 5.69 9.35
CA GLY A 27 4.55 5.64 7.93
C GLY A 27 4.13 7.01 7.48
N ALA A 28 5.06 7.74 6.86
CA ALA A 28 4.75 8.92 6.10
C ALA A 28 3.43 8.62 5.39
N GLN A 29 2.40 9.39 5.69
CA GLN A 29 1.06 9.09 5.21
C GLN A 29 1.12 9.17 3.69
N THR A 30 1.19 8.01 3.04
CA THR A 30 1.37 7.93 1.59
C THR A 30 0.16 8.56 0.91
N VAL A 31 -1.03 8.47 1.52
CA VAL A 31 -2.21 9.20 1.06
C VAL A 31 -2.22 10.61 1.66
N VAL A 32 -1.89 11.62 0.86
CA VAL A 32 -1.56 12.98 1.33
C VAL A 32 -2.76 13.92 1.46
N ASP A 33 -3.94 13.54 0.96
CA ASP A 33 -5.13 14.39 0.88
C ASP A 33 -6.27 13.94 1.80
N GLY A 34 -6.04 12.91 2.63
CA GLY A 34 -7.03 12.38 3.56
C GLY A 34 -8.15 11.57 2.90
N THR A 35 -8.06 11.23 1.61
CA THR A 35 -9.10 10.43 0.93
C THR A 35 -9.15 8.98 1.40
N ALA A 36 -8.10 8.52 2.10
CA ALA A 36 -8.09 7.23 2.78
C ALA A 36 -8.88 7.22 4.11
N VAL A 37 -9.36 8.36 4.62
CA VAL A 37 -10.10 8.42 5.87
C VAL A 37 -11.40 7.60 5.74
N GLY A 38 -11.51 6.55 6.54
CA GLY A 38 -12.66 5.62 6.52
C GLY A 38 -12.47 4.38 5.65
N LEU A 39 -11.35 4.24 4.94
CA LEU A 39 -10.95 3.00 4.29
C LEU A 39 -10.24 2.08 5.29
N ASP A 40 -10.32 0.77 5.05
CA ASP A 40 -9.57 -0.21 5.83
C ASP A 40 -8.05 0.02 5.68
N PRO A 41 -7.28 0.09 6.78
CA PRO A 41 -5.83 0.33 6.69
C PRO A 41 -5.07 -0.75 5.91
N ALA A 42 -5.47 -2.02 5.99
CA ALA A 42 -4.80 -3.11 5.27
C ALA A 42 -5.09 -3.05 3.75
N LEU A 43 -6.28 -2.60 3.38
CA LEU A 43 -6.62 -2.24 2.01
C LEU A 43 -5.72 -1.11 1.50
N VAL A 44 -5.60 0.01 2.23
CA VAL A 44 -4.76 1.15 1.83
C VAL A 44 -3.30 0.72 1.64
N GLN A 45 -2.75 -0.08 2.56
CA GLN A 45 -1.40 -0.64 2.43
C GLN A 45 -1.26 -1.59 1.22
N SER A 46 -2.33 -2.30 0.83
CA SER A 46 -2.30 -3.18 -0.34
C SER A 46 -2.33 -2.38 -1.65
N ILE A 47 -3.10 -1.29 -1.69
CA ILE A 47 -3.12 -0.35 -2.81
C ILE A 47 -1.74 0.31 -2.94
N GLU A 48 -1.19 0.82 -1.84
CA GLU A 48 0.15 1.42 -1.82
C GLU A 48 1.20 0.45 -2.38
N ARG A 49 1.31 -0.75 -1.80
CA ARG A 49 2.28 -1.77 -2.27
C ARG A 49 2.10 -2.11 -3.75
N LEU A 50 0.88 -2.16 -4.24
CA LEU A 50 0.60 -2.46 -5.64
C LEU A 50 1.02 -1.30 -6.55
N VAL A 51 0.60 -0.08 -6.23
CA VAL A 51 0.85 1.13 -7.01
C VAL A 51 2.35 1.47 -7.03
N THR A 52 3.06 1.20 -5.94
CA THR A 52 4.50 1.54 -5.83
C THR A 52 5.44 0.38 -6.15
N ARG A 53 4.93 -0.79 -6.55
CA ARG A 53 5.72 -2.03 -6.73
C ARG A 53 6.93 -1.84 -7.64
N ASP A 54 6.75 -1.12 -8.74
CA ASP A 54 7.74 -0.97 -9.80
C ASP A 54 8.53 0.35 -9.70
N PHE A 55 8.28 1.16 -8.66
CA PHE A 55 9.02 2.40 -8.42
C PHE A 55 10.35 2.15 -7.71
N LYS A 56 11.38 2.91 -8.10
CA LYS A 56 12.71 2.83 -7.48
C LYS A 56 12.74 3.34 -6.04
N ALA A 57 11.87 4.30 -5.71
CA ALA A 57 11.76 4.93 -4.40
C ALA A 57 10.29 4.91 -3.91
N PRO A 58 9.76 3.73 -3.52
CA PRO A 58 8.35 3.60 -3.13
C PRO A 58 8.00 4.42 -1.87
N ALA A 59 8.96 4.64 -0.98
CA ALA A 59 8.76 5.43 0.24
C ALA A 59 8.55 6.94 -0.02
N GLU A 60 8.86 7.41 -1.23
CA GLU A 60 8.62 8.81 -1.64
C GLU A 60 7.28 8.97 -2.37
N ALA A 61 6.50 7.89 -2.49
CA ALA A 61 5.22 7.92 -3.16
C ALA A 61 4.21 8.77 -2.38
N GLN A 62 3.44 9.54 -3.12
CA GLN A 62 2.31 10.31 -2.63
C GLN A 62 1.10 9.93 -3.46
N ILE A 63 0.07 9.44 -2.78
CA ILE A 63 -1.21 9.03 -3.33
C ILE A 63 -2.25 10.09 -2.96
N ARG A 64 -3.16 10.38 -3.88
CA ARG A 64 -4.32 11.24 -3.62
C ARG A 64 -5.54 10.74 -4.39
N ASN A 65 -6.69 11.34 -4.12
CA ASN A 65 -7.98 11.08 -4.76
C ASN A 65 -8.39 9.61 -4.73
N LEU A 66 -8.02 8.91 -3.65
CA LEU A 66 -8.27 7.49 -3.47
C LEU A 66 -9.77 7.22 -3.24
N ARG A 67 -10.38 6.45 -4.14
CA ARG A 67 -11.82 6.17 -4.09
C ARG A 67 -12.14 4.85 -4.77
N HIS A 68 -13.30 4.27 -4.43
CA HIS A 68 -13.78 3.10 -5.13
C HIS A 68 -14.10 3.43 -6.60
N SER A 69 -13.75 2.52 -7.51
CA SER A 69 -14.04 2.62 -8.94
C SER A 69 -15.53 2.48 -9.22
N ARG A 70 -15.98 3.05 -10.35
CA ARG A 70 -17.35 2.90 -10.87
C ARG A 70 -17.52 1.64 -11.74
N ALA A 71 -16.49 0.80 -11.86
CA ALA A 71 -16.56 -0.44 -12.64
C ALA A 71 -17.64 -1.39 -12.08
N ARG A 72 -18.56 -1.85 -12.94
CA ARG A 72 -19.76 -2.63 -12.54
C ARG A 72 -19.48 -3.94 -11.78
N ASN A 73 -18.28 -4.52 -11.93
CA ASN A 73 -17.91 -5.82 -11.36
C ASN A 73 -16.59 -5.77 -10.57
N GLY A 74 -16.04 -4.59 -10.28
CA GLY A 74 -14.65 -4.47 -9.83
C GLY A 74 -14.52 -4.07 -8.36
N HIS A 75 -13.72 -4.83 -7.60
CA HIS A 75 -13.10 -4.41 -6.34
C HIS A 75 -11.91 -3.46 -6.62
N GLY A 76 -12.16 -2.48 -7.47
CA GLY A 76 -11.16 -1.57 -8.01
C GLY A 76 -11.15 -0.24 -7.27
N TYR A 77 -9.98 0.36 -7.15
CA TYR A 77 -9.77 1.67 -6.55
C TYR A 77 -9.08 2.59 -7.55
N CYS A 78 -9.62 3.78 -7.70
CA CYS A 78 -9.02 4.85 -8.47
C CYS A 78 -8.21 5.76 -7.54
N GLY A 79 -7.14 6.33 -8.06
CA GLY A 79 -6.39 7.38 -7.39
C GLY A 79 -5.37 7.99 -8.33
N GLU A 80 -4.53 8.86 -7.79
CA GLU A 80 -3.35 9.36 -8.49
C GLU A 80 -2.12 9.15 -7.62
N VAL A 81 -0.97 8.88 -8.24
CA VAL A 81 0.31 8.71 -7.55
C VAL A 81 1.37 9.64 -8.13
N ALA A 82 2.23 10.17 -7.28
CA ALA A 82 3.44 10.91 -7.63
C ALA A 82 4.63 10.35 -6.84
N ILE A 83 5.84 10.43 -7.39
CA ILE A 83 7.08 10.06 -6.69
C ILE A 83 7.87 11.31 -6.36
N GLY A 84 7.78 11.74 -5.11
CA GLY A 84 8.34 13.00 -4.63
C GLY A 84 7.36 14.19 -4.72
N PRO A 85 7.60 15.24 -3.94
CA PRO A 85 6.66 16.35 -3.73
C PRO A 85 6.45 17.25 -4.94
N THR A 86 7.36 17.21 -5.92
CA THR A 86 7.31 18.04 -7.13
C THR A 86 6.97 17.24 -8.39
N ALA A 87 6.73 15.93 -8.27
CA ALA A 87 6.40 15.09 -9.41
C ALA A 87 4.95 15.29 -9.84
N ALA A 88 4.70 15.08 -11.14
CA ALA A 88 3.35 15.06 -11.67
C ALA A 88 2.59 13.84 -11.14
N TYR A 89 1.38 14.08 -10.66
CA TYR A 89 0.46 13.03 -10.29
C TYR A 89 -0.06 12.32 -11.54
N VAL A 90 0.03 11.00 -11.54
CA VAL A 90 -0.44 10.15 -12.62
C VAL A 90 -1.60 9.28 -12.14
N PRO A 91 -2.71 9.22 -12.89
CA PRO A 91 -3.88 8.46 -12.48
C PRO A 91 -3.60 6.96 -12.58
N PHE A 92 -4.18 6.21 -11.65
CA PHE A 92 -4.14 4.76 -11.61
C PHE A 92 -5.51 4.15 -11.32
N HIS A 93 -5.64 2.88 -11.67
CA HIS A 93 -6.70 1.98 -11.23
C HIS A 93 -6.08 0.69 -10.68
N ALA A 94 -6.33 0.42 -9.41
CA ALA A 94 -5.82 -0.74 -8.68
C ALA A 94 -6.96 -1.73 -8.45
N ILE A 95 -6.82 -2.94 -8.97
CA ILE A 95 -7.79 -4.03 -8.78
C ILE A 95 -7.23 -4.98 -7.75
N LEU A 96 -7.94 -5.11 -6.62
CA LEU A 96 -7.60 -6.01 -5.52
C LEU A 96 -8.66 -7.11 -5.44
N GLU A 97 -8.45 -8.17 -6.21
CA GLU A 97 -9.30 -9.36 -6.14
C GLU A 97 -8.84 -10.27 -5.00
N PRO A 98 -9.73 -10.70 -4.08
CA PRO A 98 -9.36 -11.54 -2.95
C PRO A 98 -8.87 -12.95 -3.35
N GLU A 99 -9.29 -13.44 -4.52
CA GLU A 99 -8.89 -14.75 -5.07
C GLU A 99 -8.12 -14.64 -6.41
N GLY A 100 -7.88 -13.42 -6.87
CA GLY A 100 -7.29 -13.11 -8.18
C GLY A 100 -5.87 -12.55 -8.08
N LYS A 101 -5.25 -12.32 -9.24
CA LYS A 101 -3.97 -11.61 -9.30
C LYS A 101 -4.25 -10.10 -9.20
N PRO A 102 -3.65 -9.40 -8.23
CA PRO A 102 -3.81 -7.95 -8.16
C PRO A 102 -3.28 -7.33 -9.45
N SER A 103 -4.05 -6.42 -10.02
CA SER A 103 -3.76 -5.79 -11.31
C SER A 103 -3.73 -4.28 -11.16
N LEU A 104 -2.76 -3.64 -11.79
CA LEU A 104 -2.58 -2.19 -11.76
C LEU A 104 -2.61 -1.68 -13.19
N LEU A 105 -3.45 -0.67 -13.42
CA LEU A 105 -3.41 0.15 -14.62
C LEU A 105 -2.90 1.54 -14.23
N LEU A 106 -1.69 1.88 -14.64
CA LEU A 106 -1.06 3.17 -14.36
C LEU A 106 -0.88 3.93 -15.68
N LEU A 107 -1.38 5.16 -15.77
CA LEU A 107 -1.39 5.88 -17.04
C LEU A 107 0.03 6.17 -17.59
N SER A 108 1.02 6.36 -16.72
CA SER A 108 2.41 6.62 -17.12
C SER A 108 3.09 5.44 -17.83
N ASP A 109 2.62 4.21 -17.61
CA ASP A 109 3.18 3.03 -18.27
C ASP A 109 2.90 3.02 -19.79
N HIS A 110 1.93 3.84 -20.21
CA HIS A 110 1.46 3.94 -21.59
C HIS A 110 1.99 5.18 -22.34
N ASP A 111 2.96 5.91 -21.79
CA ASP A 111 3.53 7.11 -22.46
C ASP A 111 4.39 6.79 -23.71
N ARG A 112 4.61 5.50 -24.02
CA ARG A 112 5.42 5.05 -25.17
C ARG A 112 4.68 5.08 -26.50
N SER A 113 3.35 5.07 -26.49
CA SER A 113 2.51 5.15 -27.68
C SER A 113 1.26 5.99 -27.40
N VAL A 114 0.93 6.88 -28.34
CA VAL A 114 -0.27 7.73 -28.24
C VAL A 114 -1.54 6.86 -28.23
N GLU A 115 -1.57 5.78 -29.00
CA GLU A 115 -2.70 4.85 -29.06
C GLU A 115 -2.89 4.10 -27.73
N ASP A 116 -1.80 3.63 -27.11
CA ASP A 116 -1.84 2.95 -25.82
C ASP A 116 -2.30 3.89 -24.70
N LYS A 117 -1.85 5.15 -24.75
CA LYS A 117 -2.28 6.20 -23.83
C LYS A 117 -3.76 6.54 -23.98
N GLU A 118 -4.27 6.64 -25.21
CA GLU A 118 -5.69 6.89 -25.46
C GLU A 118 -6.55 5.71 -24.98
N ALA A 119 -6.10 4.48 -25.22
CA ALA A 119 -6.77 3.27 -24.73
C ALA A 119 -6.80 3.21 -23.20
N ALA A 120 -5.66 3.45 -22.53
CA ALA A 120 -5.58 3.50 -21.07
C ALA A 120 -6.45 4.62 -20.49
N THR A 121 -6.45 5.79 -21.11
CA THR A 121 -7.31 6.93 -20.71
C THR A 121 -8.78 6.54 -20.82
N ARG A 122 -9.22 5.97 -21.95
CA ARG A 122 -10.61 5.48 -22.13
C ARG A 122 -11.01 4.46 -21.08
N LEU A 123 -10.12 3.51 -20.75
CA LEU A 123 -10.38 2.53 -19.70
C LEU A 123 -10.55 3.20 -18.33
N LEU A 124 -9.63 4.10 -17.97
CA LEU A 124 -9.72 4.85 -16.72
C LEU A 124 -10.97 5.74 -16.65
N THR A 125 -11.40 6.35 -17.76
CA THR A 125 -12.68 7.09 -17.86
C THR A 125 -13.87 6.16 -17.61
N ASN A 126 -13.90 4.99 -18.27
CA ASN A 126 -14.95 3.99 -18.07
C ASN A 126 -15.02 3.48 -16.62
N PHE A 127 -13.88 3.42 -15.94
CA PHE A 127 -13.78 3.08 -14.51
C PHE A 127 -14.10 4.24 -13.57
N GLY A 128 -14.30 5.46 -14.09
CA GLY A 128 -14.55 6.68 -13.31
C GLY A 128 -13.31 7.22 -12.59
N CYS A 129 -12.11 6.81 -13.02
CA CYS A 129 -10.85 7.24 -12.43
C CYS A 129 -10.39 8.61 -12.96
N VAL A 130 -10.83 8.98 -14.16
CA VAL A 130 -10.62 10.30 -14.80
C VAL A 130 -11.93 10.75 -15.47
N GLU A 131 -12.17 12.06 -15.50
CA GLU A 131 -13.34 12.70 -16.14
C GLU A 131 -12.93 13.46 -17.41
#